data_AF-A0A4Q6C1E3-F1
#
_entry.id   AF-A0A4Q6C1E3-F1
#
_cell.length_a   1.000
_cell.length_b   1.000
_cell.length_c   1.000
_cell.angle_alpha   90.00
_cell.angle_beta   90.00
_cell.angle_gamma   90.00
#
_symmetry.space_group_name_H-M   'P 1'
#
loop_
_entity.id
_entity.type
_entity.pdbx_description
1 polymer ?
#
loop_
_entity_poly.entity_id
_entity_poly.type
_entity_poly.pdbx_seq_one_letter_code
_entity_poly.pdbx_strand_id
1 'polypeptide(L)'
;MLKDRADLKNIPVFLVTAEDAAPKEIMGFKMGAQDYIHKPLDPSRLRARIEARLKPVDPALNRVTRGDLELDLESMRLFRNDQGILHEIPVTPIEFKLLLYMLKRGDSIFTRDQLLEAGWNDLTEVFDRTVDAHLSKLRKKLADTEVRIEPVRGVGYRIVQLTVKE
;
A
#
# COMPACT_ATOMS: atom_id res chain seq x y z
N MET A 1 -7.14 1.05 -29.07
CA MET A 1 -6.49 -0.01 -28.28
C MET A 1 -7.57 -0.88 -27.64
N LEU A 2 -7.27 -2.11 -27.17
CA LEU A 2 -8.30 -3.02 -26.63
C LEU A 2 -8.99 -2.41 -25.40
N LYS A 3 -8.24 -1.69 -24.57
CA LYS A 3 -8.74 -1.02 -23.35
C LYS A 3 -9.46 0.32 -23.60
N ASP A 4 -9.44 0.82 -24.83
CA ASP A 4 -10.18 2.05 -25.18
C ASP A 4 -11.67 1.75 -25.44
N ARG A 5 -12.01 0.48 -25.65
CA ARG A 5 -13.41 0.07 -25.78
C ARG A 5 -14.05 0.01 -24.40
N ALA A 6 -15.18 0.70 -24.23
CA ALA A 6 -15.86 0.83 -22.94
C ALA A 6 -16.26 -0.53 -22.32
N ASP A 7 -16.55 -1.53 -23.15
CA ASP A 7 -16.90 -2.90 -22.74
C ASP A 7 -15.69 -3.70 -22.23
N LEU A 8 -14.47 -3.39 -22.66
CA LEU A 8 -13.25 -4.12 -22.30
C LEU A 8 -12.34 -3.37 -21.31
N LYS A 9 -12.62 -2.09 -21.05
CA LYS A 9 -11.80 -1.21 -20.21
C LYS A 9 -11.43 -1.85 -18.86
N ASN A 10 -12.40 -2.49 -18.21
CA ASN A 10 -12.22 -3.13 -16.90
C ASN A 10 -12.20 -4.67 -16.93
N ILE A 11 -12.23 -5.27 -18.13
CA ILE A 11 -12.23 -6.73 -18.29
C ILE A 11 -10.80 -7.19 -18.63
N PRO A 12 -10.21 -8.13 -17.88
CA PRO A 12 -8.93 -8.73 -18.25
C PRO A 12 -9.01 -9.43 -19.62
N VAL A 13 -8.08 -9.13 -20.52
CA VAL A 13 -8.08 -9.69 -21.89
C VAL A 13 -6.87 -10.60 -22.07
N PHE A 14 -7.11 -11.87 -22.39
CA PHE A 14 -6.08 -12.85 -22.69
C PHE A 14 -6.13 -13.19 -24.18
N LEU A 15 -5.01 -13.04 -24.88
CA LEU A 15 -4.91 -13.37 -26.29
C LEU A 15 -4.43 -14.80 -26.45
N VAL A 16 -5.21 -15.63 -27.14
CA VAL A 16 -4.85 -17.03 -27.39
C VAL A 16 -4.78 -17.28 -28.89
N THR A 17 -3.58 -17.54 -29.42
CA THR A 17 -3.32 -17.58 -30.87
C THR A 17 -2.47 -18.79 -31.26
N ALA A 18 -2.56 -19.23 -32.52
CA ALA A 18 -1.62 -20.20 -33.10
C ALA A 18 -0.40 -19.52 -33.77
N GLU A 19 -0.39 -18.19 -33.81
CA GLU A 19 0.64 -17.40 -34.47
C GLU A 19 1.79 -17.10 -33.49
N ASP A 20 2.99 -17.57 -33.82
CA ASP A 20 4.19 -17.39 -33.01
C ASP A 20 5.12 -16.36 -33.66
N ALA A 21 4.79 -15.08 -33.45
CA ALA A 21 5.57 -13.97 -33.95
C ALA A 21 5.74 -12.91 -32.86
N ALA A 22 6.99 -12.74 -32.38
CA ALA A 22 7.34 -11.76 -31.35
C ALA A 22 6.80 -10.33 -31.60
N PRO A 23 6.76 -9.80 -32.85
CA PRO A 23 6.16 -8.49 -33.09
C PRO A 23 4.66 -8.41 -32.74
N LYS A 24 3.91 -9.50 -32.93
CA LYS A 24 2.47 -9.55 -32.62
C LYS A 24 2.20 -9.71 -31.14
N GLU A 25 3.05 -10.45 -30.45
CA GLU A 25 3.01 -10.54 -28.98
C GLU A 25 3.24 -9.15 -28.35
N ILE A 26 4.29 -8.44 -28.77
CA ILE A 26 4.59 -7.07 -28.31
C ILE A 26 3.41 -6.14 -28.60
N MET A 27 2.81 -6.22 -29.79
CA MET A 27 1.64 -5.41 -30.14
C MET A 27 0.42 -5.76 -29.27
N GLY A 28 0.19 -7.03 -28.98
CA GLY A 28 -0.89 -7.49 -28.10
C GLY A 28 -0.79 -6.87 -26.71
N PHE A 29 0.41 -6.84 -26.13
CA PHE A 29 0.67 -6.16 -24.86
C PHE A 29 0.44 -4.64 -24.95
N LYS A 30 0.95 -3.99 -25.99
CA LYS A 30 0.73 -2.54 -26.22
C LYS A 30 -0.75 -2.18 -26.38
N MET A 31 -1.57 -3.10 -26.88
CA MET A 31 -3.01 -2.92 -27.00
C MET A 31 -3.76 -3.12 -25.67
N GLY A 32 -3.09 -3.59 -24.62
CA GLY A 32 -3.65 -3.77 -23.28
C GLY A 32 -4.09 -5.19 -22.94
N ALA A 33 -3.54 -6.21 -23.62
CA ALA A 33 -3.73 -7.60 -23.20
C ALA A 33 -2.97 -7.89 -21.89
N GLN A 34 -3.59 -8.68 -21.00
CA GLN A 34 -3.00 -9.16 -19.74
C GLN A 34 -2.01 -10.30 -19.98
N ASP A 35 -2.23 -11.09 -21.03
CA ASP A 35 -1.35 -12.18 -21.42
C ASP A 35 -1.49 -12.52 -22.90
N TYR A 36 -0.43 -13.10 -23.47
CA TYR A 36 -0.38 -13.63 -24.84
C TYR A 36 0.03 -15.11 -24.77
N ILE A 37 -0.79 -15.98 -25.33
CA ILE A 37 -0.72 -17.43 -25.12
C ILE A 37 -0.75 -18.14 -26.48
N HIS A 38 0.30 -18.90 -26.78
CA HIS A 38 0.40 -19.68 -28.00
C HIS A 38 -0.33 -21.03 -27.88
N LYS A 39 -0.98 -21.46 -28.97
CA LYS A 39 -1.53 -22.80 -29.19
C LYS A 39 -0.46 -23.67 -29.86
N PRO A 40 -0.40 -24.98 -29.58
CA PRO A 40 -1.29 -25.76 -28.72
C PRO A 40 -0.98 -25.57 -27.23
N LEU A 41 -2.02 -25.54 -26.40
CA LEU A 41 -1.90 -25.34 -24.96
C LEU A 41 -2.71 -26.37 -24.19
N ASP A 42 -2.19 -26.74 -23.02
CA ASP A 42 -2.87 -27.59 -22.06
C ASP A 42 -3.95 -26.76 -21.33
N PRO A 43 -5.24 -27.21 -21.29
CA PRO A 43 -6.31 -26.48 -20.61
C PRO A 43 -6.05 -26.24 -19.11
N SER A 44 -5.41 -27.17 -18.42
CA SER A 44 -5.05 -27.03 -17.00
C SER A 44 -3.96 -25.97 -16.83
N ARG A 45 -2.99 -25.92 -17.75
CA ARG A 45 -1.96 -24.86 -17.76
C ARG A 45 -2.56 -23.49 -18.05
N LEU A 46 -3.53 -23.40 -18.96
CA LEU A 46 -4.26 -22.16 -19.22
C LEU A 46 -4.98 -21.67 -17.97
N ARG A 47 -5.70 -22.57 -17.32
CA ARG A 47 -6.44 -22.27 -16.10
C ARG A 47 -5.51 -21.74 -15.01
N ALA A 48 -4.39 -22.42 -14.73
CA ALA A 48 -3.43 -21.97 -13.73
C ALA A 48 -2.84 -20.58 -14.08
N ARG A 49 -2.56 -20.31 -15.37
CA ARG A 49 -2.05 -19.02 -15.84
C ARG A 49 -3.10 -17.91 -15.69
N ILE A 50 -4.36 -18.18 -16.02
CA ILE A 50 -5.48 -17.26 -15.79
C ILE A 50 -5.62 -16.99 -14.29
N GLU A 51 -5.69 -18.02 -13.45
CA GLU A 51 -5.82 -17.89 -12.00
C GLU A 51 -4.67 -17.07 -11.39
N ALA A 52 -3.43 -17.26 -11.84
CA ALA A 52 -2.28 -16.48 -11.38
C ALA A 52 -2.36 -15.00 -11.80
N ARG A 53 -2.84 -14.71 -13.02
CA ARG A 53 -2.95 -13.35 -13.56
C ARG A 53 -4.19 -12.59 -13.06
N LEU A 54 -5.24 -13.33 -12.69
CA LEU A 54 -6.47 -12.81 -12.12
C LEU A 54 -6.49 -12.88 -10.60
N LYS A 55 -5.44 -13.44 -9.97
CA LYS A 55 -5.34 -13.55 -8.53
C LYS A 55 -5.56 -12.14 -7.95
N PRO A 56 -6.60 -11.95 -7.11
CA PRO A 56 -6.78 -10.69 -6.42
C PRO A 56 -5.48 -10.35 -5.70
N VAL A 57 -5.04 -9.10 -5.77
CA VAL A 57 -4.06 -8.61 -4.81
C VAL A 57 -4.71 -8.84 -3.45
N ASP A 58 -4.07 -9.64 -2.60
CA ASP A 58 -4.63 -9.97 -1.30
C ASP A 58 -4.98 -8.66 -0.58
N PRO A 59 -6.23 -8.42 -0.17
CA PRO A 59 -6.56 -7.22 0.60
C PRO A 59 -5.68 -7.09 1.84
N ALA A 60 -5.21 -8.20 2.42
CA ALA A 60 -4.26 -8.20 3.51
C ALA A 60 -2.84 -7.73 3.11
N LEU A 61 -2.45 -7.85 1.83
CA LEU A 61 -1.22 -7.26 1.30
C LEU A 61 -1.33 -5.73 1.16
N ASN A 62 -2.55 -5.22 0.95
CA ASN A 62 -2.82 -3.79 0.79
C ASN A 62 -3.25 -3.10 2.08
N ARG A 63 -3.28 -3.80 3.21
CA ARG A 63 -3.64 -3.20 4.50
C ARG A 63 -2.59 -3.47 5.57
N VAL A 64 -2.28 -2.45 6.37
CA VAL A 64 -1.42 -2.57 7.55
C VAL A 64 -2.24 -2.25 8.78
N THR A 65 -2.38 -3.21 9.69
CA THR A 65 -3.18 -3.06 10.91
C THR A 65 -2.30 -3.08 12.17
N ARG A 66 -2.70 -2.31 13.18
CA ARG A 66 -2.11 -2.36 14.53
C ARG A 66 -3.09 -1.81 15.55
N GLY A 67 -3.46 -2.60 16.55
CA GLY A 67 -4.57 -2.27 17.45
C GLY A 67 -5.84 -1.96 16.64
N ASP A 68 -6.46 -0.83 16.96
CA ASP A 68 -7.61 -0.29 16.23
C ASP A 68 -7.24 0.51 14.96
N LEU A 69 -5.96 0.61 14.57
CA LEU A 69 -5.58 1.31 13.34
C LEU A 69 -5.53 0.39 12.13
N GLU A 70 -5.99 0.91 11.00
CA GLU A 70 -5.95 0.27 9.70
C GLU A 70 -5.53 1.25 8.61
N LEU A 71 -4.41 0.96 7.94
CA LEU A 71 -3.90 1.74 6.81
C LEU A 71 -4.25 1.00 5.53
N ASP A 72 -4.94 1.68 4.62
CA ASP A 72 -5.14 1.23 3.25
C ASP A 72 -4.02 1.78 2.37
N LEU A 73 -3.16 0.89 1.88
CA LEU A 73 -1.99 1.23 1.06
C LEU A 73 -2.37 1.66 -0.36
N GLU A 74 -3.52 1.20 -0.86
CA GLU A 74 -3.98 1.52 -2.22
C GLU A 74 -4.59 2.92 -2.27
N SER A 75 -5.44 3.24 -1.28
CA SER A 75 -6.07 4.56 -1.21
C SER A 75 -5.28 5.60 -0.40
N MET A 76 -4.19 5.19 0.26
CA MET A 76 -3.41 6.01 1.19
C MET A 76 -4.27 6.62 2.32
N ARG A 77 -5.24 5.87 2.83
CA ARG A 77 -6.17 6.32 3.87
C ARG A 77 -5.90 5.62 5.19
N LEU A 78 -6.15 6.35 6.27
CA LEU A 78 -6.03 5.87 7.64
C LEU A 78 -7.43 5.73 8.25
N PHE A 79 -7.70 4.59 8.86
CA PHE A 79 -8.93 4.32 9.56
C PHE A 79 -8.66 3.91 11.00
N ARG A 80 -9.61 4.23 11.87
CA ARG A 80 -9.79 3.63 13.19
C ARG A 80 -10.94 2.65 13.12
N ASN A 81 -10.72 1.41 13.54
CA ASN A 81 -11.72 0.37 13.65
C ASN A 81 -12.31 0.39 15.06
N ASP A 82 -13.56 0.82 15.18
CA ASP A 82 -14.34 0.75 16.41
C ASP A 82 -15.40 -0.34 16.26
N GLN A 83 -15.14 -1.51 16.84
CA GLN A 83 -16.06 -2.66 16.84
C GLN A 83 -16.57 -3.06 15.44
N GLY A 84 -15.70 -2.99 14.43
CA GLY A 84 -16.02 -3.33 13.04
C GLY A 84 -16.48 -2.14 12.19
N ILE A 85 -16.63 -0.96 12.78
CA ILE A 85 -16.95 0.29 12.07
C ILE A 85 -15.66 1.06 11.80
N LEU A 86 -15.39 1.35 10.52
CA LEU A 86 -14.21 2.12 10.12
C LEU A 86 -14.50 3.62 10.10
N HIS A 87 -13.79 4.35 10.95
CA HIS A 87 -13.80 5.81 10.99
C HIS A 87 -12.53 6.35 10.34
N GLU A 88 -12.67 7.11 9.26
CA GLU A 88 -11.52 7.72 8.60
C GLU A 88 -10.88 8.80 9.47
N ILE A 89 -9.55 8.73 9.61
CA ILE A 89 -8.74 9.77 10.23
C ILE A 89 -8.03 10.53 9.10
N PRO A 90 -8.31 11.83 8.90
CA PRO A 90 -7.70 12.59 7.82
C PRO A 90 -6.20 12.75 8.07
N VAL A 91 -5.38 12.28 7.13
CA VAL A 91 -3.91 12.37 7.18
C VAL A 91 -3.35 12.99 5.91
N THR A 92 -2.23 13.68 6.06
CA THR A 92 -1.45 14.14 4.91
C THR A 92 -0.60 12.99 4.34
N PRO A 93 -0.14 13.07 3.08
CA PRO A 93 0.70 12.03 2.49
C PRO A 93 1.97 11.74 3.30
N ILE A 94 2.57 12.78 3.88
CA ILE A 94 3.76 12.66 4.74
C ILE A 94 3.41 11.93 6.04
N GLU A 95 2.33 12.32 6.71
CA GLU A 95 1.88 11.66 7.95
C GLU A 95 1.58 10.18 7.70
N PHE A 96 0.95 9.84 6.58
CA PHE A 96 0.70 8.47 6.17
C PHE A 96 2.00 7.68 5.96
N LYS A 97 2.97 8.25 5.22
CA LYS A 97 4.28 7.62 4.99
C LYS A 97 5.03 7.36 6.30
N LEU A 98 5.06 8.35 7.20
CA LEU A 98 5.70 8.21 8.52
C LEU A 98 5.04 7.10 9.33
N LEU A 99 3.70 7.09 9.41
CA LEU A 99 2.97 6.08 10.15
C LEU A 99 3.21 4.68 9.57
N LEU A 100 3.13 4.53 8.25
CA LEU A 100 3.42 3.28 7.54
C LEU A 100 4.83 2.77 7.84
N TYR A 101 5.82 3.66 7.81
CA TYR A 101 7.21 3.32 8.10
C TYR A 101 7.38 2.81 9.53
N MET A 102 6.78 3.50 10.51
CA MET A 102 6.84 3.10 11.92
C MET A 102 6.11 1.77 12.16
N LEU A 103 4.91 1.60 11.60
CA LEU A 103 4.09 0.40 11.78
C LEU A 103 4.73 -0.86 11.20
N LYS A 104 5.36 -0.76 10.02
CA LYS A 104 6.06 -1.90 9.40
C LYS A 104 7.26 -2.41 10.22
N ARG A 105 7.82 -1.58 11.09
CA ARG A 105 9.04 -1.85 11.86
C ARG A 105 8.78 -2.03 13.37
N GLY A 106 7.52 -2.20 13.78
CA GLY A 106 7.14 -2.65 15.11
C GLY A 106 7.44 -1.66 16.25
N ASP A 107 8.00 -2.17 17.34
CA ASP A 107 8.33 -1.42 18.57
C ASP A 107 9.71 -0.74 18.55
N SER A 108 10.29 -0.58 17.35
CA SER A 108 11.60 0.05 17.18
C SER A 108 11.57 1.54 17.55
N ILE A 109 12.73 2.05 17.99
CA ILE A 109 12.95 3.50 18.15
C ILE A 109 13.50 4.02 16.82
N PHE A 110 12.87 5.05 16.29
CA PHE A 110 13.26 5.72 15.05
C PHE A 110 13.92 7.06 15.36
N THR A 111 15.14 7.27 14.86
CA THR A 111 15.80 8.56 14.95
C THR A 111 15.11 9.58 14.05
N ARG A 112 15.34 10.87 14.28
CA ARG A 112 14.76 11.90 13.41
C ARG A 112 15.24 11.79 11.97
N ASP A 113 16.53 11.49 11.78
CA ASP A 113 17.11 11.26 10.46
C ASP A 113 16.41 10.11 9.72
N GLN A 114 16.12 8.99 10.41
CA GLN A 114 15.39 7.87 9.82
C GLN A 114 13.96 8.24 9.42
N LEU A 115 13.28 9.06 10.22
CA LEU A 115 11.93 9.53 9.92
C LEU A 115 11.92 10.58 8.80
N LEU A 116 12.95 11.42 8.75
CA LEU A 116 13.15 12.39 7.67
C LEU A 116 13.33 11.64 6.33
N GLU A 117 14.23 10.66 6.28
CA GLU A 117 14.47 9.83 5.10
C GLU A 117 13.19 9.10 4.67
N ALA A 118 12.44 8.53 5.62
CA ALA A 118 11.20 7.81 5.33
C ALA A 118 10.07 8.71 4.78
N GLY A 119 9.91 9.92 5.30
CA GLY A 119 8.82 10.82 4.91
C GLY A 119 9.11 11.60 3.62
N TRP A 120 10.39 11.90 3.36
CA TRP A 120 10.81 12.92 2.38
C TRP A 120 11.86 12.44 1.37
N ASN A 121 12.00 11.12 1.17
CA ASN A 121 12.97 10.48 0.27
C ASN A 121 13.14 11.10 -1.15
N ASP A 122 12.18 11.92 -1.62
CA ASP A 122 12.17 12.58 -2.94
C ASP A 122 12.29 14.12 -2.90
N LEU A 123 12.51 14.74 -1.72
CA LEU A 123 12.50 16.20 -1.55
C LEU A 123 13.87 16.69 -1.07
N THR A 124 14.55 17.47 -1.93
CA THR A 124 15.95 17.91 -1.78
C THR A 124 16.20 18.96 -0.69
N GLU A 125 15.17 19.51 -0.04
CA GLU A 125 15.33 20.52 1.02
C GLU A 125 14.25 20.39 2.10
N VAL A 126 14.45 19.50 3.07
CA VAL A 126 13.53 19.37 4.21
C VAL A 126 14.33 19.37 5.50
N PHE A 127 13.96 20.26 6.42
CA PHE A 127 14.64 20.43 7.71
C PHE A 127 14.10 19.48 8.77
N ASP A 128 14.97 19.07 9.69
CA ASP A 128 14.70 18.15 10.81
C ASP A 128 13.47 18.55 11.68
N ARG A 129 13.23 19.87 11.85
CA ARG A 129 12.06 20.41 12.59
C ARG A 129 10.70 20.08 11.94
N THR A 130 10.70 19.65 10.69
CA THR A 130 9.48 19.29 9.95
C THR A 130 8.92 17.97 10.47
N VAL A 131 9.81 17.03 10.85
CA VAL A 131 9.44 15.73 11.43
C VAL A 131 8.62 15.93 12.70
N ASP A 132 9.14 16.70 13.64
CA ASP A 132 8.50 16.96 14.95
C ASP A 132 7.11 17.60 14.79
N ALA A 133 6.94 18.50 13.81
CA ALA A 133 5.65 19.14 13.53
C ALA A 133 4.60 18.15 12.99
N HIS A 134 4.99 17.28 12.05
CA HIS A 134 4.09 16.24 11.53
C HIS A 134 3.76 15.20 12.59
N LEU A 135 4.74 14.75 13.39
CA LEU A 135 4.50 13.81 14.47
C LEU A 135 3.62 14.42 15.57
N SER A 136 3.78 15.71 15.89
CA SER A 136 2.90 16.41 16.83
C SER A 136 1.45 16.45 16.36
N LYS A 137 1.22 16.72 15.07
CA LYS A 137 -0.13 16.66 14.46
C LYS A 137 -0.68 15.25 14.47
N LEU A 138 0.12 14.26 14.08
CA LEU A 138 -0.27 12.86 14.05
C LEU A 138 -0.64 12.35 15.45
N ARG A 139 0.12 12.72 16.49
CA ARG A 139 -0.21 12.41 17.89
C ARG A 139 -1.57 12.93 18.33
N LYS A 140 -1.98 14.11 17.85
CA LYS A 140 -3.33 14.65 18.13
C LYS A 140 -4.42 13.86 17.41
N LYS A 141 -4.16 13.45 16.16
CA LYS A 141 -5.09 12.64 15.36
C LYS A 141 -5.28 11.22 15.91
N LEU A 142 -4.23 10.67 16.51
CA LEU A 142 -4.23 9.35 17.14
C LEU A 142 -4.59 9.40 18.64
N ALA A 143 -5.12 10.53 19.14
CA ALA A 143 -5.39 10.70 20.56
C ALA A 143 -6.53 9.80 21.07
N ASP A 144 -7.41 9.34 20.19
CA ASP A 144 -8.55 8.47 20.53
C ASP A 144 -8.32 7.02 20.09
N THR A 145 -7.11 6.66 19.65
CA THR A 145 -6.77 5.31 19.19
C THR A 145 -5.97 4.54 20.24
N GLU A 146 -5.86 3.23 20.06
CA GLU A 146 -5.02 2.34 20.87
C GLU A 146 -3.53 2.49 20.55
N VAL A 147 -3.20 3.19 19.45
CA VAL A 147 -1.82 3.35 18.99
C VAL A 147 -1.32 4.76 19.25
N ARG A 148 -0.20 4.88 19.97
CA ARG A 148 0.41 6.17 20.34
C ARG A 148 1.81 6.31 19.79
N ILE A 149 2.15 7.54 19.41
CA ILE A 149 3.51 7.94 19.09
C ILE A 149 4.10 8.64 20.32
N GLU A 150 5.20 8.11 20.81
CA GLU A 150 5.89 8.59 22.01
C GLU A 150 7.28 9.11 21.67
N PRO A 151 7.65 10.31 22.16
CA PRO A 151 9.02 10.80 22.06
C PRO A 151 9.94 10.06 23.04
N VAL A 152 11.07 9.57 22.55
CA VAL A 152 12.17 9.02 23.34
C VAL A 152 13.25 10.10 23.46
N ARG A 153 13.42 10.65 24.67
CA ARG A 153 14.34 11.75 24.95
C ARG A 153 15.75 11.43 24.45
N GLY A 154 16.33 12.34 23.68
CA GLY A 154 17.69 12.22 23.16
C GLY A 154 17.88 11.24 22.00
N VAL A 155 16.84 10.51 21.58
CA VAL A 155 16.96 9.46 20.54
C VAL A 155 16.02 9.70 19.37
N GLY A 156 14.72 9.89 19.61
CA GLY A 156 13.75 10.02 18.52
C GLY A 156 12.33 9.67 18.95
N TYR A 157 11.66 8.81 18.20
CA TYR A 157 10.25 8.45 18.42
C TYR A 157 10.03 6.94 18.34
N ARG A 158 9.04 6.45 19.07
CA ARG A 158 8.53 5.09 18.94
C ARG A 158 7.02 5.09 18.80
N ILE A 159 6.49 3.99 18.30
CA ILE A 159 5.06 3.73 18.27
C ILE A 159 4.77 2.61 19.26
N VAL A 160 3.74 2.78 20.09
CA VAL A 160 3.30 1.81 21.09
C VAL A 160 1.83 1.51 20.89
N GLN A 161 1.45 0.27 21.14
CA GLN A 161 0.04 -0.11 21.24
C GLN A 161 -0.31 -0.22 22.73
N LEU A 162 -1.35 0.48 23.15
CA LEU A 162 -1.89 0.40 24.50
C LEU A 162 -2.55 -0.96 24.66
N THR A 163 -1.98 -1.81 25.51
CA THR A 163 -2.63 -3.05 25.91
C THR A 163 -3.66 -2.71 26.97
N VAL A 164 -4.95 -2.89 26.68
CA VAL A 164 -5.97 -2.90 27.73
C VAL A 164 -5.68 -4.13 28.60
N LYS A 165 -5.19 -3.89 29.82
CA LYS A 165 -5.16 -4.94 30.84
C LYS A 165 -6.59 -5.20 31.27
N GLU A 166 -7.11 -6.37 30.91
CA GLU A 166 -8.18 -7.03 31.67
C GLU A 166 -7.68 -7.42 33.06
#